data_AF-A0A8D0LAW7-F1
#
_entry.id   AF-A0A8D0LAW7-F1
#
_cell.length_a   1.000
_cell.length_b   1.000
_cell.length_c   1.000
_cell.angle_alpha   90.00
_cell.angle_beta   90.00
_cell.angle_gamma   90.00
#
_symmetry.space_group_name_H-M   'P 1'
#
loop_
_entity.id
_entity.type
_entity.pdbx_description
1 polymer ?
#
loop_
_entity_poly.entity_id
_entity_poly.type
_entity_poly.pdbx_seq_one_letter_code
_entity_poly.pdbx_strand_id
1 'polypeptide(L)'
;MSDVVERTLSALPGLLGQHDSGAGLGGGGPGRVSATSRLGGLIRSITALASKHEEEKLIQQELNNLKATVSAPTTTLRLMKECMVRLIYCEMLGYEASFGYIHAIKLAQQGNLLEKRVGYLAVSLFLHENHELLLLLVNTVVKDLQSTNLVEVCMALTVVSQIFPREMIPAVLPLIEDKLQHSKEIIRRKAVQALYKFYLIAPNQVQHIHDKFRKALCDRDVGVMAASLHIYLQMVKENSSGYKDLTGSFVTILKQVVGGKLPIDFNYHSVPAPWFQIQLLRILGLLGKDDPRTSELMYDVLDESLRRAEINHNITYAILFECVQTIYTIYPKSDMLEKAAKCIGKFVLSPKINLKYLGMDF
;
A
#
# COMPACT_ATOMS: atom_id res chain seq x y z
N MET A 1 17.45 6.16 -13.13
CA MET A 1 16.02 6.03 -12.76
C MET A 1 15.77 4.58 -12.45
N SER A 2 15.27 4.25 -11.25
CA SER A 2 15.21 2.86 -10.77
C SER A 2 14.09 2.07 -11.46
N ASP A 3 14.30 0.77 -11.68
CA ASP A 3 13.31 -0.21 -12.19
C ASP A 3 11.94 -0.16 -11.49
N VAL A 4 11.91 0.43 -10.29
CA VAL A 4 10.69 0.64 -9.51
C VAL A 4 9.80 1.71 -10.15
N VAL A 5 10.36 2.78 -10.71
CA VAL A 5 9.61 3.83 -11.42
C VAL A 5 9.00 3.24 -12.70
N GLU A 6 9.75 2.42 -13.43
CA GLU A 6 9.31 1.76 -14.66
C GLU A 6 8.20 0.72 -14.40
N ARG A 7 8.29 -0.01 -13.29
CA ARG A 7 7.23 -0.94 -12.84
C ARG A 7 5.98 -0.23 -12.30
N THR A 8 6.14 0.95 -11.71
CA THR A 8 5.00 1.76 -11.24
C THR A 8 4.25 2.38 -12.42
N LEU A 9 4.98 2.82 -13.45
CA LEU A 9 4.40 3.36 -14.69
C LEU A 9 3.69 2.29 -15.54
N SER A 10 4.20 1.05 -15.56
CA SER A 10 3.57 -0.05 -16.32
C SER A 10 2.29 -0.61 -15.70
N ALA A 11 2.01 -0.31 -14.42
CA ALA A 11 0.79 -0.75 -13.73
C ALA A 11 -0.40 0.21 -13.89
N LEU A 12 -0.17 1.48 -14.25
CA LEU A 12 -1.21 2.49 -14.44
C LEU A 12 -2.29 2.14 -15.49
N PRO A 13 -1.99 1.47 -16.63
CA PRO A 13 -2.99 1.15 -17.66
C PRO A 13 -4.06 0.16 -17.18
N GLY A 14 -3.71 -0.79 -16.31
CA GLY A 14 -4.63 -1.83 -15.84
C GLY A 14 -5.75 -1.30 -14.93
N LEU A 15 -5.50 -0.19 -14.22
CA LEU A 15 -6.46 0.42 -13.29
C LEU A 15 -7.56 1.24 -13.98
N LEU A 16 -7.38 1.57 -15.26
CA LEU A 16 -8.26 2.45 -16.04
C LEU A 16 -9.12 1.71 -17.08
N GLY A 17 -8.91 0.40 -17.29
CA GLY A 17 -9.45 -0.34 -18.44
C GLY A 17 -10.58 -1.35 -18.20
N GLN A 18 -11.11 -1.52 -16.98
CA GLN A 18 -12.16 -2.53 -16.76
C GLN A 18 -13.57 -1.96 -16.92
N HIS A 19 -14.09 -2.08 -18.15
CA HIS A 19 -15.46 -2.52 -18.54
C HIS A 19 -15.97 -1.74 -19.77
N ASP A 20 -15.78 -2.34 -20.94
CA ASP A 20 -16.85 -2.49 -21.93
C ASP A 20 -16.80 -3.95 -22.41
N SER A 21 -17.87 -4.69 -22.18
CA SER A 21 -17.98 -6.13 -22.49
C SER A 21 -18.69 -6.30 -23.82
N GLY A 22 -18.06 -7.02 -24.78
CA GLY A 22 -18.73 -7.46 -26.00
C GLY A 22 -17.80 -8.09 -27.04
N ALA A 23 -17.80 -9.43 -27.08
CA ALA A 23 -17.37 -10.31 -28.17
C ALA A 23 -15.86 -10.58 -28.40
N GLY A 24 -15.52 -11.88 -28.51
CA GLY A 24 -14.37 -12.38 -29.27
C GLY A 24 -13.30 -13.11 -28.47
N LEU A 25 -13.20 -14.44 -28.65
CA LEU A 25 -12.14 -15.32 -28.18
C LEU A 25 -10.77 -14.93 -28.78
N GLY A 26 -9.71 -14.89 -27.96
CA GLY A 26 -8.32 -14.96 -28.46
C GLY A 26 -7.25 -14.30 -27.58
N GLY A 27 -6.37 -15.12 -27.00
CA GLY A 27 -4.94 -14.84 -26.70
C GLY A 27 -4.56 -13.54 -25.96
N GLY A 28 -4.42 -13.62 -24.63
CA GLY A 28 -3.97 -12.52 -23.77
C GLY A 28 -2.47 -12.20 -23.89
N GLY A 29 -2.17 -11.01 -24.41
CA GLY A 29 -0.92 -10.28 -24.16
C GLY A 29 -1.15 -9.12 -23.19
N PRO A 30 -0.10 -8.57 -22.55
CA PRO A 30 -0.24 -7.47 -21.60
C PRO A 30 -0.86 -6.26 -22.31
N GLY A 31 -1.93 -5.73 -21.71
CA GLY A 31 -2.77 -4.68 -22.29
C GLY A 31 -1.95 -3.48 -22.78
N ARG A 32 -1.85 -3.34 -24.11
CA ARG A 32 -1.35 -2.13 -24.76
C ARG A 32 -2.18 -0.94 -24.28
N VAL A 33 -1.52 0.09 -23.77
CA VAL A 33 -2.09 1.44 -23.65
C VAL A 33 -2.78 1.74 -24.97
N SER A 34 -4.08 2.01 -24.94
CA SER A 34 -4.85 2.27 -26.17
C SER A 34 -4.10 3.32 -26.99
N ALA A 35 -3.64 2.91 -28.17
CA ALA A 35 -2.76 3.70 -29.03
C ALA A 35 -3.38 5.06 -29.43
N THR A 36 -4.67 5.24 -29.18
CA THR A 36 -5.49 6.40 -29.52
C THR A 36 -5.72 7.40 -28.39
N SER A 37 -5.25 7.15 -27.16
CA SER A 37 -5.41 8.13 -26.07
C SER A 37 -4.47 9.33 -26.23
N ARG A 38 -4.95 10.56 -25.92
CA ARG A 38 -4.13 11.79 -26.00
C ARG A 38 -2.86 11.71 -25.14
N LEU A 39 -2.94 11.09 -23.96
CA LEU A 39 -1.78 10.80 -23.11
C LEU A 39 -0.79 9.87 -23.82
N GLY A 40 -1.28 8.77 -24.41
CA GLY A 40 -0.42 7.85 -25.16
C GLY A 40 0.30 8.54 -26.32
N GLY A 41 -0.36 9.51 -26.97
CA GLY A 41 0.28 10.39 -27.95
C GLY A 41 1.42 11.22 -27.36
N LEU A 42 1.17 11.93 -26.26
CA LEU A 42 2.16 12.74 -25.55
C LEU A 42 3.38 11.92 -25.14
N ILE A 43 3.16 10.75 -24.50
CA ILE A 43 4.25 9.86 -24.06
C ILE A 43 5.10 9.44 -25.25
N ARG A 44 4.48 9.01 -26.36
CA ARG A 44 5.22 8.61 -27.57
C ARG A 44 6.06 9.75 -28.13
N SER A 45 5.48 10.94 -28.22
CA SER A 45 6.20 12.12 -28.71
C SER A 45 7.42 12.43 -27.86
N ILE A 46 7.31 12.34 -26.53
CA ILE A 46 8.43 12.59 -25.60
C ILE A 46 9.49 11.49 -25.72
N THR A 47 9.09 10.22 -25.74
CA THR A 47 10.03 9.08 -25.84
C THR A 47 10.80 9.05 -27.16
N ALA A 48 10.33 9.74 -28.19
CA ALA A 48 10.99 9.83 -29.49
C ALA A 48 12.06 10.95 -29.53
N LEU A 49 12.12 11.82 -28.52
CA LEU A 49 13.08 12.93 -28.48
C LEU A 49 14.45 12.44 -28.03
N ALA A 50 15.50 13.02 -28.60
CA ALA A 50 16.88 12.68 -28.28
C ALA A 50 17.53 13.70 -27.33
N SER A 51 16.91 14.86 -27.13
CA SER A 51 17.47 15.97 -26.35
C SER A 51 16.51 16.48 -25.28
N LYS A 52 17.04 16.74 -24.08
CA LYS A 52 16.30 17.36 -22.98
C LYS A 52 15.73 18.73 -23.35
N HIS A 53 16.44 19.50 -24.20
CA HIS A 53 15.94 20.80 -24.64
C HIS A 53 14.68 20.68 -25.52
N GLU A 54 14.62 19.65 -26.36
CA GLU A 54 13.43 19.39 -27.19
C GLU A 54 12.25 18.93 -26.33
N GLU A 55 12.53 18.12 -25.29
CA GLU A 55 11.54 17.69 -24.31
C GLU A 55 10.95 18.90 -23.57
N GLU A 56 11.79 19.77 -23.03
CA GLU A 56 11.36 21.00 -22.34
C GLU A 56 10.47 21.87 -23.25
N LYS A 57 10.85 22.03 -24.52
CA LYS A 57 10.07 22.80 -25.49
C LYS A 57 8.70 22.16 -25.77
N LEU A 58 8.65 20.84 -25.95
CA LEU A 58 7.41 20.12 -26.19
C LEU A 58 6.48 20.18 -24.97
N ILE A 59 7.02 19.93 -23.77
CA ILE A 59 6.25 19.98 -22.53
C ILE A 59 5.72 21.39 -22.28
N GLN A 60 6.52 22.43 -22.50
CA GLN A 60 6.04 23.81 -22.32
C GLN A 60 4.89 24.15 -23.27
N GLN A 61 4.94 23.69 -24.53
CA GLN A 61 3.83 23.84 -25.47
C GLN A 61 2.59 23.10 -24.98
N GLU A 62 2.74 21.87 -24.51
CA GLU A 62 1.63 21.07 -23.98
C GLU A 62 1.02 21.71 -22.72
N LEU A 63 1.83 22.18 -21.78
CA LEU A 63 1.37 22.88 -20.57
C LEU A 63 0.60 24.15 -20.91
N ASN A 64 1.06 24.93 -21.90
CA ASN A 64 0.34 26.11 -22.37
C ASN A 64 -1.03 25.75 -22.97
N ASN A 65 -1.09 24.70 -23.78
CA ASN A 65 -2.35 24.19 -24.36
C ASN A 65 -3.30 23.68 -23.29
N LEU A 66 -2.77 22.93 -22.31
CA LEU A 66 -3.53 22.42 -21.17
C LEU A 66 -4.08 23.58 -20.33
N LYS A 67 -3.26 24.59 -20.03
CA LYS A 67 -3.67 25.78 -19.27
C LYS A 67 -4.83 26.51 -19.94
N ALA A 68 -4.77 26.70 -21.25
CA ALA A 68 -5.88 27.28 -22.02
C ALA A 68 -7.15 26.41 -21.95
N THR A 69 -6.99 25.09 -22.09
CA THR A 69 -8.12 24.15 -22.08
C THR A 69 -8.80 24.09 -20.71
N VAL A 70 -8.05 23.96 -19.61
CA VAL A 70 -8.65 23.84 -18.27
C VAL A 70 -9.30 25.14 -17.80
N SER A 71 -8.83 26.28 -18.31
CA SER A 71 -9.39 27.60 -17.99
C SER A 71 -10.67 27.91 -18.78
N ALA A 72 -10.93 27.21 -19.89
CA ALA A 72 -12.08 27.47 -20.73
C ALA A 72 -13.39 27.01 -20.05
N PRO A 73 -14.44 27.86 -20.00
CA PRO A 73 -15.71 27.53 -19.33
C PRO A 73 -16.50 26.43 -20.06
N THR A 74 -16.22 26.21 -21.34
CA THR A 74 -16.87 25.17 -22.17
C THR A 74 -16.25 23.78 -21.98
N THR A 75 -15.22 23.65 -21.14
CA THR A 75 -14.52 22.38 -20.95
C THR A 75 -15.36 21.40 -20.16
N THR A 76 -15.73 20.30 -20.81
CA THR A 76 -16.49 19.21 -20.18
C THR A 76 -15.65 18.48 -19.13
N LEU A 77 -16.29 17.87 -18.13
CA LEU A 77 -15.61 17.07 -17.11
C LEU A 77 -14.82 15.89 -17.71
N ARG A 78 -15.32 15.30 -18.80
CA ARG A 78 -14.60 14.25 -19.54
C ARG A 78 -13.27 14.77 -20.11
N LEU A 79 -13.27 15.95 -20.72
CA LEU A 79 -12.06 16.56 -21.25
C LEU A 79 -11.14 17.03 -20.10
N MET A 80 -11.71 17.56 -19.03
CA MET A 80 -10.97 17.94 -17.82
C MET A 80 -10.20 16.74 -17.25
N LYS A 81 -10.83 15.57 -17.18
CA LYS A 81 -10.18 14.31 -16.80
C LYS A 81 -8.97 13.99 -17.70
N GLU A 82 -9.12 14.10 -19.02
CA GLU A 82 -8.01 13.87 -19.97
C GLU A 82 -6.87 14.90 -19.81
N CYS A 83 -7.20 16.15 -19.48
CA CYS A 83 -6.21 17.16 -19.11
C CYS A 83 -5.49 16.80 -17.81
N MET A 84 -6.22 16.40 -16.76
CA MET A 84 -5.63 16.06 -15.46
C MET A 84 -4.62 14.93 -15.56
N VAL A 85 -4.93 13.86 -16.31
CA VAL A 85 -3.99 12.74 -16.48
C VAL A 85 -2.70 13.18 -17.19
N ARG A 86 -2.77 14.11 -18.15
CA ARG A 86 -1.59 14.68 -18.80
C ARG A 86 -0.80 15.60 -17.88
N LEU A 87 -1.48 16.41 -17.06
CA LEU A 87 -0.82 17.24 -16.04
C LEU A 87 -0.10 16.39 -14.99
N ILE A 88 -0.72 15.29 -14.53
CA ILE A 88 -0.05 14.31 -13.65
C ILE A 88 1.24 13.82 -14.29
N TYR A 89 1.20 13.48 -15.57
CA TYR A 89 2.40 13.00 -16.27
C TYR A 89 3.50 14.09 -16.37
N CYS A 90 3.13 15.34 -16.66
CA CYS A 90 4.10 16.45 -16.67
C CYS A 90 4.74 16.69 -15.29
N GLU A 91 3.96 16.66 -14.21
CA GLU A 91 4.47 16.78 -12.83
C GLU A 91 5.37 15.60 -12.45
N MET A 92 5.05 14.38 -12.90
CA MET A 92 5.92 13.22 -12.71
C MET A 92 7.28 13.34 -13.42
N LEU A 93 7.35 14.06 -14.54
CA LEU A 93 8.60 14.41 -15.21
C LEU A 93 9.34 15.57 -14.53
N GLY A 94 8.72 16.22 -13.53
CA GLY A 94 9.29 17.33 -12.76
C GLY A 94 8.93 18.72 -13.28
N TYR A 95 7.91 18.85 -14.15
CA TYR A 95 7.45 20.14 -14.65
C TYR A 95 6.25 20.66 -13.84
N GLU A 96 6.34 21.90 -13.37
CA GLU A 96 5.31 22.52 -12.54
C GLU A 96 3.98 22.71 -13.30
N ALA A 97 2.89 22.20 -12.71
CA ALA A 97 1.52 22.31 -13.23
C ALA A 97 0.54 22.91 -12.21
N SER A 98 1.01 23.82 -11.36
CA SER A 98 0.25 24.45 -10.27
C SER A 98 -1.10 25.05 -10.68
N PHE A 99 -1.21 25.55 -11.92
CA PHE A 99 -2.47 26.03 -12.49
C PHE A 99 -3.58 24.96 -12.53
N GLY A 100 -3.23 23.68 -12.56
CA GLY A 100 -4.17 22.55 -12.60
C GLY A 100 -4.75 22.15 -11.25
N TYR A 101 -4.17 22.60 -10.14
CA TYR A 101 -4.46 22.08 -8.80
C TYR A 101 -5.91 22.33 -8.37
N ILE A 102 -6.41 23.54 -8.59
CA ILE A 102 -7.81 23.88 -8.31
C ILE A 102 -8.79 23.10 -9.20
N HIS A 103 -8.39 22.78 -10.43
CA HIS A 103 -9.22 22.01 -11.36
C HIS A 103 -9.30 20.54 -10.96
N ALA A 104 -8.24 19.97 -10.38
CA ALA A 104 -8.27 18.63 -9.80
C ALA A 104 -9.31 18.52 -8.67
N ILE A 105 -9.38 19.52 -7.79
CA ILE A 105 -10.39 19.59 -6.71
C ILE A 105 -11.80 19.69 -7.28
N LYS A 106 -12.02 20.59 -8.24
CA LYS A 106 -13.32 20.75 -8.90
C LYS A 106 -13.76 19.45 -9.58
N LEU A 107 -12.83 18.74 -10.20
CA LEU A 107 -13.09 17.44 -10.83
C LEU A 107 -13.50 16.37 -9.80
N ALA A 108 -12.86 16.34 -8.62
CA ALA A 108 -13.26 15.47 -7.52
C ALA A 108 -14.65 15.81 -6.97
N GLN A 109 -15.00 17.10 -6.90
CA GLN A 109 -16.28 17.59 -6.40
C GLN A 109 -17.46 17.31 -7.33
N GLN A 110 -17.27 17.50 -8.65
CA GLN A 110 -18.35 17.55 -9.63
C GLN A 110 -18.42 16.32 -10.55
N GLY A 111 -17.34 15.53 -10.61
CA GLY A 111 -17.21 14.39 -11.50
C GLY A 111 -18.13 13.21 -11.17
N ASN A 112 -18.43 12.40 -12.18
CA ASN A 112 -18.92 11.04 -11.95
C ASN A 112 -17.80 10.16 -11.35
N LEU A 113 -18.07 8.88 -11.08
CA LEU A 113 -17.10 7.97 -10.45
C LEU A 113 -15.70 7.98 -11.11
N LEU A 114 -15.62 8.04 -12.45
CA LEU A 114 -14.34 8.01 -13.17
C LEU A 114 -13.60 9.35 -13.11
N GLU A 115 -14.31 10.46 -13.31
CA GLU A 115 -13.71 11.79 -13.19
C GLU A 115 -13.29 12.07 -11.76
N LYS A 116 -14.15 11.76 -10.79
CA LYS A 116 -13.89 11.89 -9.36
C LYS A 116 -12.65 11.09 -8.95
N ARG A 117 -12.51 9.85 -9.43
CA ARG A 117 -11.31 9.02 -9.19
C ARG A 117 -10.03 9.70 -9.67
N VAL A 118 -10.06 10.29 -10.87
CA VAL A 118 -8.91 11.03 -11.41
C VAL A 118 -8.69 12.33 -10.64
N GLY A 119 -9.74 13.02 -10.21
CA GLY A 119 -9.66 14.21 -9.36
C GLY A 119 -8.98 13.91 -8.03
N TYR A 120 -9.41 12.85 -7.34
CA TYR A 120 -8.77 12.42 -6.08
C TYR A 120 -7.31 11.99 -6.27
N LEU A 121 -6.99 11.27 -7.35
CA LEU A 121 -5.61 10.90 -7.68
C LEU A 121 -4.75 12.14 -7.97
N ALA A 122 -5.27 13.08 -8.76
CA ALA A 122 -4.58 14.32 -9.08
C ALA A 122 -4.30 15.13 -7.81
N VAL A 123 -5.30 15.27 -6.93
CA VAL A 123 -5.11 15.95 -5.63
C VAL A 123 -4.03 15.29 -4.79
N SER A 124 -4.02 13.95 -4.67
CA SER A 124 -3.02 13.26 -3.84
C SER A 124 -1.60 13.27 -4.41
N LEU A 125 -1.44 13.56 -5.71
CA LEU A 125 -0.13 13.71 -6.35
C LEU A 125 0.35 15.17 -6.41
N PHE A 126 -0.56 16.13 -6.57
CA PHE A 126 -0.23 17.55 -6.71
C PHE A 126 -0.06 18.26 -5.37
N LEU A 127 -0.89 17.93 -4.38
CA LEU A 127 -0.95 18.69 -3.13
C LEU A 127 -0.11 18.03 -2.05
N HIS A 128 0.49 18.85 -1.19
CA HIS A 128 1.12 18.45 0.05
C HIS A 128 0.18 18.69 1.23
N GLU A 129 0.43 18.04 2.38
CA GLU A 129 -0.51 17.97 3.51
C GLU A 129 -0.95 19.32 4.10
N ASN A 130 -0.12 20.36 3.93
CA ASN A 130 -0.38 21.72 4.44
C ASN A 130 -0.95 22.67 3.38
N HIS A 131 -1.27 22.18 2.17
CA HIS A 131 -1.75 23.04 1.11
C HIS A 131 -3.19 23.51 1.38
N GLU A 132 -3.41 24.83 1.41
CA GLU A 132 -4.70 25.46 1.79
C GLU A 132 -5.91 24.93 0.98
N LEU A 133 -5.69 24.62 -0.31
CA LEU A 133 -6.69 24.07 -1.20
C LEU A 133 -7.28 22.73 -0.71
N LEU A 134 -6.58 21.95 0.10
CA LEU A 134 -7.11 20.69 0.65
C LEU A 134 -8.38 20.90 1.47
N LEU A 135 -8.55 22.06 2.11
CA LEU A 135 -9.74 22.39 2.88
C LEU A 135 -11.02 22.36 2.01
N LEU A 136 -10.89 22.70 0.72
CA LEU A 136 -12.01 22.67 -0.24
C LEU A 136 -12.50 21.25 -0.53
N LEU A 137 -11.66 20.22 -0.31
CA LEU A 137 -12.01 18.83 -0.58
C LEU A 137 -12.73 18.15 0.60
N VAL A 138 -12.64 18.72 1.79
CA VAL A 138 -13.13 18.09 3.04
C VAL A 138 -14.62 17.76 2.97
N ASN A 139 -15.44 18.70 2.52
CA ASN A 139 -16.89 18.49 2.40
C ASN A 139 -17.23 17.37 1.41
N THR A 140 -16.44 17.23 0.33
CA THR A 140 -16.61 16.13 -0.63
C THR A 140 -16.25 14.79 -0.02
N VAL A 141 -15.14 14.73 0.74
CA VAL A 141 -14.74 13.52 1.46
C VAL A 141 -15.82 13.11 2.47
N VAL A 142 -16.36 14.04 3.25
CA VAL A 142 -17.45 13.78 4.20
C VAL A 142 -18.67 13.19 3.47
N LYS A 143 -19.10 13.83 2.38
CA LYS A 143 -20.22 13.36 1.56
C LYS A 143 -19.97 11.95 1.02
N ASP A 144 -18.78 11.68 0.50
CA ASP A 144 -18.44 10.41 -0.12
C ASP A 144 -18.27 9.28 0.91
N LEU A 145 -17.81 9.58 2.13
CA LEU A 145 -17.80 8.64 3.26
C LEU A 145 -19.22 8.26 3.70
N GLN A 146 -20.19 9.18 3.58
CA GLN A 146 -21.59 8.93 3.90
C GLN A 146 -22.37 8.26 2.75
N SER A 147 -21.78 8.14 1.56
CA SER A 147 -22.43 7.53 0.41
C SER A 147 -22.76 6.05 0.64
N THR A 148 -23.85 5.60 0.02
CA THR A 148 -24.19 4.18 -0.10
C THR A 148 -23.40 3.49 -1.21
N ASN A 149 -22.75 4.26 -2.09
CA ASN A 149 -21.93 3.74 -3.17
C ASN A 149 -20.56 3.30 -2.63
N LEU A 150 -20.28 2.00 -2.73
CA LEU A 150 -19.03 1.40 -2.26
C LEU A 150 -17.78 2.05 -2.86
N VAL A 151 -17.83 2.42 -4.15
CA VAL A 151 -16.69 3.01 -4.86
C VAL A 151 -16.39 4.40 -4.34
N GLU A 152 -17.41 5.22 -4.06
CA GLU A 152 -17.23 6.56 -3.47
C GLU A 152 -16.60 6.48 -2.08
N VAL A 153 -17.12 5.62 -1.21
CA VAL A 153 -16.57 5.38 0.13
C VAL A 153 -15.11 4.91 0.03
N CYS A 154 -14.80 4.01 -0.91
CA CYS A 154 -13.44 3.52 -1.10
C CYS A 154 -12.49 4.61 -1.61
N MET A 155 -12.94 5.48 -2.53
CA MET A 155 -12.14 6.62 -3.00
C MET A 155 -11.86 7.60 -1.88
N ALA A 156 -12.88 7.96 -1.09
CA ALA A 156 -12.75 8.85 0.06
C ALA A 156 -11.76 8.28 1.11
N LEU A 157 -11.90 7.02 1.50
CA LEU A 157 -10.96 6.38 2.43
C LEU A 157 -9.53 6.31 1.87
N THR A 158 -9.39 6.13 0.55
CA THR A 158 -8.06 6.08 -0.09
C THR A 158 -7.38 7.43 -0.06
N VAL A 159 -8.07 8.53 -0.41
CA VAL A 159 -7.47 9.86 -0.35
C VAL A 159 -7.13 10.23 1.09
N VAL A 160 -8.01 9.94 2.05
CA VAL A 160 -7.76 10.22 3.48
C VAL A 160 -6.55 9.47 4.00
N SER A 161 -6.33 8.22 3.55
CA SER A 161 -5.15 7.43 3.93
C SER A 161 -3.84 7.97 3.35
N GLN A 162 -3.91 8.83 2.32
CA GLN A 162 -2.74 9.42 1.67
C GLN A 162 -2.48 10.84 2.19
N ILE A 163 -3.51 11.69 2.16
CA ILE A 163 -3.41 13.12 2.44
C ILE A 163 -4.70 13.63 3.07
N PHE A 164 -4.59 14.34 4.20
CA PHE A 164 -5.74 14.96 4.83
C PHE A 164 -5.30 16.11 5.75
N PRO A 165 -5.99 17.27 5.75
CA PRO A 165 -5.60 18.40 6.58
C PRO A 165 -5.83 18.10 8.06
N ARG A 166 -4.79 18.33 8.87
CA ARG A 166 -4.75 17.98 10.30
C ARG A 166 -5.91 18.60 11.10
N GLU A 167 -6.25 19.85 10.84
CA GLU A 167 -7.33 20.55 11.58
C GLU A 167 -8.71 19.93 11.35
N MET A 168 -8.88 19.19 10.25
CA MET A 168 -10.18 18.66 9.82
C MET A 168 -10.38 17.19 10.19
N ILE A 169 -9.38 16.52 10.78
CA ILE A 169 -9.48 15.13 11.26
C ILE A 169 -10.74 14.91 12.11
N PRO A 170 -11.09 15.79 13.09
CA PRO A 170 -12.28 15.59 13.92
C PRO A 170 -13.59 15.52 13.13
N ALA A 171 -13.68 16.14 11.95
CA ALA A 171 -14.89 16.14 11.12
C ALA A 171 -15.17 14.79 10.44
N VAL A 172 -14.11 14.01 10.15
CA VAL A 172 -14.22 12.73 9.43
C VAL A 172 -13.95 11.52 10.31
N LEU A 173 -13.25 11.69 11.43
CA LEU A 173 -12.88 10.60 12.33
C LEU A 173 -14.09 9.72 12.74
N PRO A 174 -15.24 10.27 13.18
CA PRO A 174 -16.40 9.44 13.55
C PRO A 174 -16.94 8.61 12.38
N LEU A 175 -16.91 9.16 11.16
CA LEU A 175 -17.37 8.47 9.96
C LEU A 175 -16.46 7.29 9.61
N ILE A 176 -15.14 7.46 9.76
CA ILE A 176 -14.17 6.39 9.49
C ILE A 176 -14.27 5.30 10.55
N GLU A 177 -14.48 5.67 11.82
CA GLU A 177 -14.71 4.69 12.88
C GLU A 177 -15.96 3.85 12.65
N ASP A 178 -17.05 4.45 12.16
CA ASP A 178 -18.26 3.74 11.74
C ASP A 178 -17.94 2.72 10.62
N LYS A 179 -17.10 3.12 9.64
CA LYS A 179 -16.68 2.23 8.54
C LYS A 179 -15.91 0.99 8.97
N LEU A 180 -15.35 0.95 10.17
CA LEU A 180 -14.75 -0.28 10.71
C LEU A 180 -15.76 -1.40 10.94
N GLN A 181 -17.06 -1.10 11.03
CA GLN A 181 -18.12 -2.11 11.23
C GLN A 181 -18.85 -2.44 9.92
N HIS A 182 -18.38 -1.91 8.79
CA HIS A 182 -19.05 -2.07 7.51
C HIS A 182 -19.09 -3.54 7.07
N SER A 183 -20.19 -3.96 6.43
CA SER A 183 -20.40 -5.35 5.98
C SER A 183 -19.29 -5.83 5.03
N LYS A 184 -18.84 -4.94 4.14
CA LYS A 184 -17.76 -5.17 3.15
C LYS A 184 -16.37 -4.96 3.74
N GLU A 185 -15.53 -5.97 3.62
CA GLU A 185 -14.15 -6.04 4.08
C GLU A 185 -13.23 -5.00 3.45
N ILE A 186 -13.41 -4.67 2.16
CA ILE A 186 -12.60 -3.63 1.51
C ILE A 186 -12.74 -2.26 2.17
N ILE A 187 -13.94 -1.93 2.67
CA ILE A 187 -14.20 -0.67 3.38
C ILE A 187 -13.55 -0.72 4.77
N ARG A 188 -13.75 -1.81 5.53
CA ARG A 188 -13.11 -1.99 6.85
C ARG A 188 -11.58 -1.87 6.74
N ARG A 189 -10.98 -2.55 5.75
CA ARG A 189 -9.54 -2.53 5.49
C ARG A 189 -9.01 -1.12 5.22
N LYS A 190 -9.71 -0.36 4.37
CA LYS A 190 -9.33 1.04 4.05
C LYS A 190 -9.56 1.99 5.23
N ALA A 191 -10.59 1.75 6.03
CA ALA A 191 -10.85 2.52 7.25
C ALA A 191 -9.73 2.33 8.28
N VAL A 192 -9.24 1.10 8.46
CA VAL A 192 -8.07 0.81 9.31
C VAL A 192 -6.83 1.59 8.85
N GLN A 193 -6.56 1.64 7.54
CA GLN A 193 -5.45 2.40 6.98
C GLN A 193 -5.61 3.91 7.19
N ALA A 194 -6.83 4.43 7.00
CA ALA A 194 -7.14 5.84 7.21
C ALA A 194 -6.95 6.28 8.67
N LEU A 195 -7.38 5.45 9.63
CA LEU A 195 -7.16 5.72 11.06
C LEU A 195 -5.67 5.71 11.41
N TYR A 196 -4.88 4.80 10.81
CA TYR A 196 -3.44 4.81 11.00
C TYR A 196 -2.78 6.07 10.43
N LYS A 197 -3.24 6.57 9.28
CA LYS A 197 -2.76 7.86 8.77
C LYS A 197 -3.05 9.00 9.76
N PHE A 198 -4.21 9.02 10.40
CA PHE A 198 -4.54 10.02 11.42
C PHE A 198 -3.69 9.90 12.68
N TYR A 199 -3.34 8.68 13.08
CA TYR A 199 -2.37 8.45 14.15
C TYR A 199 -1.01 9.08 13.85
N LEU A 200 -0.53 8.97 12.60
CA LEU A 200 0.73 9.57 12.19
C LEU A 200 0.66 11.11 12.13
N ILE A 201 -0.48 11.69 11.72
CA ILE A 201 -0.63 13.15 11.61
C ILE A 201 -0.87 13.81 12.97
N ALA A 202 -1.73 13.22 13.80
CA ALA A 202 -2.22 13.83 15.03
C ALA A 202 -2.48 12.78 16.13
N PRO A 203 -1.43 12.13 16.67
CA PRO A 203 -1.60 11.04 17.65
C PRO A 203 -2.41 11.46 18.88
N ASN A 204 -2.29 12.71 19.31
CA ASN A 204 -3.03 13.27 20.45
C ASN A 204 -4.55 13.31 20.23
N GLN A 205 -5.02 13.36 18.98
CA GLN A 205 -6.46 13.41 18.66
C GLN A 205 -7.09 12.01 18.58
N VAL A 206 -6.28 10.95 18.49
CA VAL A 206 -6.76 9.59 18.16
C VAL A 206 -6.22 8.53 19.12
N GLN A 207 -5.96 8.88 20.38
CA GLN A 207 -5.41 7.95 21.37
C GLN A 207 -6.30 6.71 21.61
N HIS A 208 -7.61 6.80 21.40
CA HIS A 208 -8.56 5.70 21.59
C HIS A 208 -8.60 4.70 20.43
N ILE A 209 -7.88 4.91 19.32
CA ILE A 209 -7.95 4.01 18.16
C ILE A 209 -7.21 2.68 18.37
N HIS A 210 -6.35 2.56 19.38
CA HIS A 210 -5.60 1.33 19.64
C HIS A 210 -6.52 0.12 19.81
N ASP A 211 -7.67 0.30 20.48
CA ASP A 211 -8.69 -0.75 20.61
C ASP A 211 -9.32 -1.14 19.27
N LYS A 212 -9.40 -0.19 18.33
CA LYS A 212 -9.90 -0.44 16.98
C LYS A 212 -8.92 -1.30 16.18
N PHE A 213 -7.62 -1.06 16.29
CA PHE A 213 -6.60 -1.93 15.69
C PHE A 213 -6.60 -3.33 16.30
N ARG A 214 -6.80 -3.46 17.63
CA ARG A 214 -6.94 -4.78 18.28
C ARG A 214 -8.13 -5.56 17.71
N LYS A 215 -9.28 -4.90 17.52
CA LYS A 215 -10.44 -5.51 16.87
C LYS A 215 -10.18 -5.89 15.41
N ALA A 216 -9.48 -5.03 14.65
CA ALA A 216 -9.14 -5.30 13.25
C ALA A 216 -8.16 -6.48 13.09
N LEU A 217 -7.26 -6.71 14.05
CA LEU A 217 -6.38 -7.89 14.08
C LEU A 217 -7.16 -9.20 14.20
N CYS A 218 -8.34 -9.16 14.85
CA CYS A 218 -9.23 -10.30 15.01
C CYS A 218 -10.39 -10.29 14.00
N ASP A 219 -10.30 -9.53 12.90
CA ASP A 219 -11.34 -9.48 11.88
C ASP A 219 -11.49 -10.85 11.19
N ARG A 220 -12.74 -11.18 10.83
CA ARG A 220 -13.06 -12.41 10.08
C ARG A 220 -12.40 -12.45 8.70
N ASP A 221 -12.14 -11.29 8.11
CA ASP A 221 -11.47 -11.18 6.82
C ASP A 221 -9.96 -11.05 7.00
N VAL A 222 -9.23 -11.96 6.37
CA VAL A 222 -7.76 -12.00 6.42
C VAL A 222 -7.14 -10.73 5.82
N GLY A 223 -7.78 -10.09 4.85
CA GLY A 223 -7.30 -8.83 4.28
C GLY A 223 -7.38 -7.64 5.24
N VAL A 224 -8.39 -7.59 6.10
CA VAL A 224 -8.48 -6.58 7.18
C VAL A 224 -7.44 -6.86 8.26
N MET A 225 -7.30 -8.13 8.67
CA MET A 225 -6.24 -8.57 9.58
C MET A 225 -4.84 -8.21 9.05
N ALA A 226 -4.59 -8.38 7.74
CA ALA A 226 -3.33 -8.01 7.09
C ALA A 226 -3.00 -6.52 7.25
N ALA A 227 -4.00 -5.66 7.04
CA ALA A 227 -3.81 -4.22 7.17
C ALA A 227 -3.48 -3.84 8.62
N SER A 228 -4.15 -4.45 9.59
CA SER A 228 -3.84 -4.24 11.00
C SER A 228 -2.45 -4.77 11.37
N LEU A 229 -2.05 -5.93 10.85
CA LEU A 229 -0.74 -6.52 11.10
C LEU A 229 0.40 -5.63 10.61
N HIS A 230 0.26 -5.05 9.42
CA HIS A 230 1.23 -4.10 8.89
C HIS A 230 1.39 -2.87 9.78
N ILE A 231 0.28 -2.36 10.34
CA ILE A 231 0.28 -1.25 11.28
C ILE A 231 1.00 -1.63 12.58
N TYR A 232 0.70 -2.80 13.15
CA TYR A 232 1.39 -3.30 14.34
C TYR A 232 2.89 -3.45 14.12
N LEU A 233 3.35 -3.87 12.95
CA LEU A 233 4.78 -3.93 12.66
C LEU A 233 5.46 -2.56 12.81
N GLN A 234 4.81 -1.47 12.40
CA GLN A 234 5.37 -0.12 12.58
C GLN A 234 5.30 0.32 14.04
N MET A 235 4.16 0.13 14.71
CA MET A 235 3.96 0.54 16.10
C MET A 235 4.88 -0.20 17.07
N VAL A 236 5.13 -1.50 16.83
CA VAL A 236 6.07 -2.32 17.62
C VAL A 236 7.52 -1.90 17.39
N LYS A 237 7.88 -1.43 16.19
CA LYS A 237 9.21 -0.86 15.94
C LYS A 237 9.44 0.43 16.71
N GLU A 238 8.41 1.27 16.85
CA GLU A 238 8.48 2.52 17.61
C GLU A 238 8.49 2.26 19.13
N ASN A 239 7.64 1.36 19.61
CA ASN A 239 7.55 1.01 21.03
C ASN A 239 7.14 -0.45 21.23
N SER A 240 8.12 -1.35 21.34
CA SER A 240 7.85 -2.79 21.54
C SER A 240 7.23 -3.10 22.91
N SER A 241 7.57 -2.34 23.95
CA SER A 241 7.12 -2.60 25.33
C SER A 241 5.60 -2.50 25.50
N GLY A 242 4.94 -1.62 24.74
CA GLY A 242 3.51 -1.38 24.81
C GLY A 242 2.62 -2.46 24.20
N TYR A 243 3.20 -3.46 23.52
CA TYR A 243 2.44 -4.48 22.78
C TYR A 243 2.83 -5.93 23.14
N LYS A 244 3.60 -6.12 24.21
CA LYS A 244 4.01 -7.46 24.67
C LYS A 244 2.83 -8.36 25.04
N ASP A 245 1.73 -7.77 25.49
CA ASP A 245 0.47 -8.46 25.78
C ASP A 245 -0.14 -9.15 24.55
N LEU A 246 0.17 -8.67 23.34
CA LEU A 246 -0.30 -9.25 22.08
C LEU A 246 0.55 -10.41 21.55
N THR A 247 1.67 -10.74 22.20
CA THR A 247 2.58 -11.80 21.73
C THR A 247 1.86 -13.13 21.51
N GLY A 248 1.02 -13.54 22.46
CA GLY A 248 0.25 -14.78 22.34
C GLY A 248 -0.70 -14.79 21.13
N SER A 249 -1.28 -13.64 20.80
CA SER A 249 -2.12 -13.47 19.61
C SER A 249 -1.29 -13.61 18.33
N PHE A 250 -0.14 -12.94 18.23
CA PHE A 250 0.74 -13.05 17.07
C PHE A 250 1.28 -14.48 16.87
N VAL A 251 1.67 -15.17 17.96
CA VAL A 251 2.07 -16.58 17.91
C VAL A 251 0.93 -17.45 17.40
N THR A 252 -0.30 -17.24 17.87
CA THR A 252 -1.47 -18.01 17.44
C THR A 252 -1.77 -17.79 15.96
N ILE A 253 -1.73 -16.54 15.49
CA ILE A 253 -1.92 -16.20 14.08
C ILE A 253 -0.81 -16.86 13.23
N LEU A 254 0.46 -16.80 13.65
CA LEU A 254 1.55 -17.42 12.92
C LEU A 254 1.40 -18.94 12.83
N LYS A 255 1.00 -19.62 13.93
CA LYS A 255 0.69 -21.06 13.93
C LYS A 255 -0.42 -21.39 12.93
N GLN A 256 -1.46 -20.57 12.84
CA GLN A 256 -2.54 -20.75 11.86
C GLN A 256 -2.06 -20.56 10.42
N VAL A 257 -1.22 -19.56 10.16
CA VAL A 257 -0.66 -19.27 8.84
C VAL A 257 0.26 -20.40 8.38
N VAL A 258 1.25 -20.77 9.20
CA VAL A 258 2.19 -21.87 8.94
C VAL A 258 1.44 -23.20 8.79
N GLY A 259 0.35 -23.35 9.56
CA GLY A 259 -0.61 -24.45 9.49
C GLY A 259 -1.42 -24.54 8.19
N GLY A 260 -1.38 -23.52 7.31
CA GLY A 260 -2.16 -23.50 6.08
C GLY A 260 -3.65 -23.27 6.28
N LYS A 261 -4.05 -22.64 7.40
CA LYS A 261 -5.48 -22.43 7.75
C LYS A 261 -6.11 -21.21 7.09
N LEU A 262 -5.31 -20.36 6.44
CA LEU A 262 -5.82 -19.19 5.71
C LEU A 262 -6.36 -19.58 4.32
N PRO A 263 -7.22 -18.76 3.69
CA PRO A 263 -7.72 -19.02 2.35
C PRO A 263 -6.60 -19.19 1.33
N ILE A 264 -6.81 -20.08 0.36
CA ILE A 264 -5.81 -20.45 -0.66
C ILE A 264 -5.35 -19.25 -1.52
N ASP A 265 -6.17 -18.20 -1.64
CA ASP A 265 -5.83 -16.97 -2.37
C ASP A 265 -4.64 -16.22 -1.75
N PHE A 266 -4.31 -16.50 -0.49
CA PHE A 266 -3.12 -15.95 0.17
C PHE A 266 -1.86 -16.81 -0.05
N ASN A 267 -2.00 -17.99 -0.66
CA ASN A 267 -0.85 -18.85 -0.94
C ASN A 267 -0.07 -18.31 -2.13
N TYR A 268 1.25 -18.42 -2.05
CA TYR A 268 2.15 -18.02 -3.14
C TYR A 268 3.16 -19.12 -3.40
N HIS A 269 3.15 -19.67 -4.61
CA HIS A 269 3.91 -20.88 -4.99
C HIS A 269 3.76 -22.02 -3.98
N SER A 270 2.51 -22.34 -3.62
CA SER A 270 2.17 -23.39 -2.63
C SER A 270 2.67 -23.14 -1.20
N VAL A 271 3.20 -21.94 -0.91
CA VAL A 271 3.59 -21.52 0.44
C VAL A 271 2.44 -20.72 1.07
N PRO A 272 1.98 -21.08 2.28
CA PRO A 272 0.89 -20.37 2.95
C PRO A 272 1.24 -18.95 3.36
N ALA A 273 0.53 -17.95 2.82
CA ALA A 273 0.63 -16.53 3.16
C ALA A 273 2.04 -16.06 3.60
N PRO A 274 3.05 -16.14 2.72
CA PRO A 274 4.45 -15.97 3.12
C PRO A 274 4.76 -14.58 3.67
N TRP A 275 4.11 -13.53 3.15
CA TRP A 275 4.28 -12.17 3.67
C TRP A 275 3.71 -11.99 5.08
N PHE A 276 2.65 -12.72 5.44
CA PHE A 276 2.16 -12.75 6.82
C PHE A 276 3.20 -13.38 7.74
N GLN A 277 3.78 -14.52 7.34
CA GLN A 277 4.80 -15.18 8.14
C GLN A 277 5.98 -14.23 8.39
N ILE A 278 6.52 -13.59 7.35
CA ILE A 278 7.63 -12.64 7.47
C ILE A 278 7.28 -11.47 8.40
N GLN A 279 6.08 -10.87 8.26
CA GLN A 279 5.68 -9.76 9.13
C GLN A 279 5.51 -10.18 10.59
N LEU A 280 4.90 -11.35 10.84
CA LEU A 280 4.71 -11.90 12.18
C LEU A 280 6.05 -12.23 12.83
N LEU A 281 6.97 -12.86 12.09
CA LEU A 281 8.32 -13.16 12.57
C LEU A 281 9.05 -11.87 12.98
N ARG A 282 9.01 -10.82 12.15
CA ARG A 282 9.55 -9.49 12.50
C ARG A 282 8.97 -8.93 13.79
N ILE A 283 7.65 -8.97 13.93
CA ILE A 283 6.96 -8.49 15.13
C ILE A 283 7.43 -9.29 16.36
N LEU A 284 7.43 -10.62 16.26
CA LEU A 284 7.85 -11.49 17.36
C LEU A 284 9.32 -11.26 17.74
N GLY A 285 10.22 -11.08 16.77
CA GLY A 285 11.62 -10.75 17.03
C GLY A 285 11.78 -9.46 17.83
N LEU A 286 11.00 -8.43 17.51
CA LEU A 286 11.01 -7.16 18.24
C LEU A 286 10.40 -7.27 19.64
N LEU A 287 9.35 -8.08 19.81
CA LEU A 287 8.69 -8.27 21.11
C LEU A 287 9.50 -9.15 22.07
N GLY A 288 10.17 -10.18 21.55
CA GLY A 288 10.99 -11.12 22.33
C GLY A 288 12.38 -10.61 22.68
N LYS A 289 12.83 -9.51 22.06
CA LYS A 289 14.12 -8.91 22.36
C LYS A 289 14.22 -8.55 23.84
N ASP A 290 15.30 -9.01 24.48
CA ASP A 290 15.61 -8.79 25.90
C ASP A 290 14.50 -9.24 26.88
N ASP A 291 13.63 -10.19 26.48
CA ASP A 291 12.53 -10.69 27.31
C ASP A 291 12.39 -12.22 27.25
N PRO A 292 12.86 -12.95 28.28
CA PRO A 292 12.76 -14.40 28.35
C PRO A 292 11.33 -14.93 28.29
N ARG A 293 10.40 -14.30 29.03
CA ARG A 293 9.01 -14.78 29.14
C ARG A 293 8.30 -14.67 27.79
N THR A 294 8.50 -13.55 27.10
CA THR A 294 7.92 -13.33 25.78
C THR A 294 8.56 -14.26 24.74
N SER A 295 9.87 -14.49 24.82
CA SER A 295 10.61 -15.41 23.95
C SER A 295 10.17 -16.87 24.09
N GLU A 296 9.84 -17.32 25.30
CA GLU A 296 9.35 -18.68 25.54
C GLU A 296 8.06 -19.00 24.76
N LEU A 297 7.16 -18.02 24.63
CA LEU A 297 5.89 -18.19 23.91
C LEU A 297 6.06 -18.48 22.42
N MET A 298 7.18 -18.06 21.83
CA MET A 298 7.40 -18.14 20.38
C MET A 298 8.28 -19.31 19.93
N TYR A 299 8.99 -20.00 20.85
CA TYR A 299 9.92 -21.07 20.48
C TYR A 299 9.27 -22.19 19.65
N ASP A 300 8.07 -22.63 20.02
CA ASP A 300 7.37 -23.70 19.30
C ASP A 300 7.00 -23.31 17.86
N VAL A 301 6.51 -22.09 17.66
CA VAL A 301 6.09 -21.64 16.32
C VAL A 301 7.28 -21.34 15.42
N LEU A 302 8.40 -20.89 16.01
CA LEU A 302 9.66 -20.71 15.28
C LEU A 302 10.24 -22.06 14.84
N ASP A 303 10.20 -23.08 15.70
CA ASP A 303 10.60 -24.44 15.30
C ASP A 303 9.71 -25.01 14.18
N GLU A 304 8.40 -24.84 14.29
CA GLU A 304 7.46 -25.24 13.24
C GLU A 304 7.73 -24.51 11.91
N SER A 305 8.02 -23.20 11.97
CA SER A 305 8.35 -22.38 10.80
C SER A 305 9.64 -22.87 10.11
N LEU A 306 10.68 -23.19 10.89
CA LEU A 306 11.92 -23.77 10.35
C LEU A 306 11.71 -25.14 9.71
N ARG A 307 10.88 -26.01 10.32
CA ARG A 307 10.62 -27.36 9.81
C ARG A 307 9.82 -27.36 8.51
N ARG A 308 8.82 -26.48 8.38
CA ARG A 308 7.93 -26.43 7.21
C ARG A 308 8.50 -25.68 6.02
N ALA A 309 9.54 -24.88 6.20
CA ALA A 309 10.14 -24.14 5.11
C ALA A 309 10.98 -25.07 4.22
N GLU A 310 10.33 -25.72 3.26
CA GLU A 310 11.00 -26.52 2.23
C GLU A 310 11.83 -25.62 1.31
N ILE A 311 13.09 -25.99 1.09
CA ILE A 311 14.11 -25.17 0.44
C ILE A 311 13.99 -25.27 -1.09
N ASN A 312 12.84 -24.87 -1.65
CA ASN A 312 12.53 -25.06 -3.07
C ASN A 312 12.37 -23.73 -3.83
N HIS A 313 11.89 -22.66 -3.16
CA HIS A 313 11.50 -21.41 -3.82
C HIS A 313 12.10 -20.20 -3.10
N ASN A 314 12.41 -19.10 -3.81
CA ASN A 314 12.98 -17.88 -3.21
C ASN A 314 12.18 -17.36 -2.00
N ILE A 315 10.86 -17.54 -2.01
CA ILE A 315 9.99 -17.10 -0.92
C ILE A 315 10.19 -17.92 0.37
N THR A 316 10.49 -19.21 0.29
CA THR A 316 10.77 -20.01 1.49
C THR A 316 12.12 -19.65 2.10
N TYR A 317 13.11 -19.28 1.28
CA TYR A 317 14.36 -18.69 1.77
C TYR A 317 14.13 -17.37 2.51
N ALA A 318 13.22 -16.50 2.03
CA ALA A 318 12.89 -15.26 2.71
C ALA A 318 12.25 -15.48 4.08
N ILE A 319 11.34 -16.47 4.20
CA ILE A 319 10.76 -16.87 5.48
C ILE A 319 11.84 -17.43 6.42
N LEU A 320 12.71 -18.32 5.91
CA LEU A 320 13.80 -18.91 6.69
C LEU A 320 14.76 -17.84 7.21
N PHE A 321 15.15 -16.90 6.34
CA PHE A 321 16.01 -15.79 6.71
C PHE A 321 15.41 -14.99 7.87
N GLU A 322 14.14 -14.60 7.74
CA GLU A 322 13.45 -13.84 8.78
C GLU A 322 13.28 -14.66 10.08
N CYS A 323 13.01 -15.96 9.97
CA CYS A 323 12.89 -16.84 11.12
C CYS A 323 14.23 -16.99 11.86
N VAL A 324 15.34 -17.12 11.12
CA VAL A 324 16.70 -17.16 11.66
C VAL A 324 17.03 -15.84 12.35
N GLN A 325 16.78 -14.70 11.69
CA GLN A 325 16.97 -13.38 12.27
C GLN A 325 16.17 -13.18 13.56
N THR A 326 14.93 -13.67 13.59
CA THR A 326 14.08 -13.66 14.78
C THR A 326 14.74 -14.46 15.92
N ILE A 327 15.22 -15.68 15.64
CA ILE A 327 15.87 -16.55 16.64
C ILE A 327 17.13 -15.89 17.24
N TYR A 328 17.93 -15.21 16.43
CA TYR A 328 19.12 -14.49 16.92
C TYR A 328 18.80 -13.23 17.72
N THR A 329 17.61 -12.66 17.53
CA THR A 329 17.20 -11.40 18.19
C THR A 329 16.57 -11.65 19.56
N ILE A 330 15.86 -12.76 19.74
CA ILE A 330 15.15 -13.09 20.97
C ILE A 330 16.06 -13.72 22.03
N TYR A 331 15.52 -13.97 23.22
CA TYR A 331 16.30 -14.60 24.29
C TYR A 331 16.83 -15.98 23.87
N PRO A 332 18.15 -16.23 24.03
CA PRO A 332 18.83 -17.35 23.38
C PRO A 332 18.40 -18.71 23.93
N LYS A 333 18.15 -19.66 23.02
CA LYS A 333 17.91 -21.08 23.32
C LYS A 333 18.85 -21.94 22.48
N SER A 334 19.72 -22.71 23.15
CA SER A 334 20.82 -23.47 22.52
C SER A 334 20.37 -24.27 21.30
N ASP A 335 19.37 -25.13 21.45
CA ASP A 335 18.85 -26.00 20.39
C ASP A 335 18.36 -25.22 19.15
N MET A 336 17.82 -24.03 19.36
CA MET A 336 17.31 -23.20 18.27
C MET A 336 18.44 -22.46 17.55
N LEU A 337 19.43 -21.98 18.29
CA LEU A 337 20.63 -21.36 17.72
C LEU A 337 21.41 -22.36 16.87
N GLU A 338 21.51 -23.62 17.28
CA GLU A 338 22.13 -24.67 16.47
C GLU A 338 21.37 -24.93 15.16
N LYS A 339 20.03 -24.97 15.21
CA LYS A 339 19.20 -25.11 14.00
C LYS A 339 19.35 -23.90 13.08
N ALA A 340 19.38 -22.69 13.64
CA ALA A 340 19.59 -21.45 12.92
C ALA A 340 20.96 -21.41 12.22
N ALA A 341 22.03 -21.78 12.94
CA ALA A 341 23.38 -21.87 12.39
C ALA A 341 23.47 -22.88 11.22
N LYS A 342 22.79 -24.03 11.32
CA LYS A 342 22.69 -25.00 10.22
C LYS A 342 22.00 -24.41 8.99
N CYS A 343 20.99 -23.56 9.17
CA CYS A 343 20.34 -22.86 8.05
C CYS A 343 21.26 -21.81 7.40
N ILE A 344 22.00 -21.04 8.20
CA ILE A 344 22.99 -20.07 7.67
C ILE A 344 24.07 -20.80 6.85
N GLY A 345 24.57 -21.95 7.35
CA GLY A 345 25.52 -22.77 6.61
C GLY A 345 25.03 -23.14 5.21
N LYS A 346 23.73 -23.46 5.06
CA LYS A 346 23.11 -23.72 3.75
C LYS A 346 23.07 -22.48 2.84
N PHE A 347 22.92 -21.29 3.41
CA PHE A 347 22.94 -20.02 2.66
C PHE A 347 24.34 -19.69 2.15
N VAL A 348 25.35 -19.74 3.03
CA VAL A 348 26.76 -19.44 2.70
C VAL A 348 27.33 -20.43 1.67
N LEU A 349 26.97 -21.71 1.80
CA LEU A 349 27.42 -22.76 0.86
C LEU A 349 26.59 -22.82 -0.43
N SER A 350 25.52 -22.02 -0.54
CA SER A 350 24.65 -22.04 -1.72
C SER A 350 25.41 -21.57 -2.97
N PRO A 351 25.20 -22.19 -4.15
CA PRO A 351 25.77 -21.66 -5.39
C PRO A 351 25.14 -20.32 -5.83
N LYS A 352 23.98 -19.94 -5.28
CA LYS A 352 23.27 -18.70 -5.65
C LYS A 352 23.85 -17.49 -4.89
N ILE A 353 24.31 -16.48 -5.63
CA ILE A 353 24.92 -15.27 -5.06
C ILE A 353 23.99 -14.58 -4.04
N ASN A 354 22.70 -14.43 -4.36
CA ASN A 354 21.74 -13.82 -3.44
C ASN A 354 21.65 -14.56 -2.10
N LEU A 355 21.77 -15.89 -2.10
CA LEU A 355 21.72 -16.68 -0.86
C LEU A 355 23.04 -16.62 -0.11
N LYS A 356 24.18 -16.60 -0.82
CA LYS A 356 25.48 -16.34 -0.18
C LYS A 356 25.50 -15.00 0.53
N TYR A 357 24.99 -13.96 -0.12
CA TYR A 357 24.88 -12.62 0.45
C TYR A 357 24.05 -12.64 1.75
N LEU A 358 22.84 -13.22 1.72
CA LEU A 358 22.02 -13.38 2.92
C LEU A 358 22.71 -14.19 4.04
N GLY A 359 23.56 -15.15 3.69
CA GLY A 359 24.34 -15.91 4.66
C GLY A 359 25.50 -15.11 5.29
N MET A 360 26.00 -14.08 4.61
CA MET A 360 27.06 -13.19 5.08
C MET A 360 26.53 -12.01 5.92
N ASP A 361 25.23 -11.73 5.85
CA ASP A 361 24.57 -10.66 6.63
C ASP A 361 24.34 -11.03 8.12
N PHE A 362 24.65 -12.27 8.52
CA PHE A 362 24.64 -12.75 9.91
C PHE A 362 26.06 -12.84 10.44
#